data_AF-A0A2A5JKT7-F1
#
_entry.id   AF-A0A2A5JKT7-F1
#
_cell.length_a   1.000
_cell.length_b   1.000
_cell.length_c   1.000
_cell.angle_alpha   90.00
_cell.angle_beta   90.00
_cell.angle_gamma   90.00
#
_symmetry.space_group_name_H-M   'P 1'
#
loop_
_entity.id
_entity.type
_entity.pdbx_description
1 polymer ?
#
loop_
_entity_poly.entity_id
_entity_poly.type
_entity_poly.pdbx_seq_one_letter_code
_entity_poly.pdbx_strand_id
1 'polypeptide(L)'
;MFRKLIFVVSLLLLAGCASTGAKKSYKPVKKIYETIQFNPVLGEIPSDHPEYLKASGECESTVYAEGIQINGETVKDRSKLNKISTEHMSEYIKNRLYKDLDINGAYHGASAAVSVTTGNYTSSYSSKSKPKSYSDYMKEYMSLEKPQDIKAIDALQESYIKCMREDKQFRPFKTIVKDAKTGEVIMVHELKK
;
A
#
# COMPACT_ATOMS: atom_id res chain seq x y z
N MET A 1 -42.18 -72.71 1.19
CA MET A 1 -41.00 -72.47 2.05
C MET A 1 -39.76 -72.36 1.17
N PHE A 2 -38.85 -71.45 1.52
CA PHE A 2 -37.62 -71.00 0.82
C PHE A 2 -37.74 -69.97 -0.31
N ARG A 3 -37.24 -68.75 -0.04
CA ARG A 3 -36.08 -68.06 -0.70
C ARG A 3 -36.11 -66.58 -0.27
N LYS A 4 -35.18 -66.16 0.61
CA LYS A 4 -33.98 -65.36 0.28
C LYS A 4 -34.26 -64.18 -0.66
N LEU A 5 -34.12 -62.94 -0.16
CA LEU A 5 -33.10 -62.01 -0.67
C LEU A 5 -32.85 -60.89 0.35
N ILE A 6 -31.59 -60.79 0.75
CA ILE A 6 -31.02 -59.76 1.62
C ILE A 6 -30.81 -58.52 0.74
N PHE A 7 -31.40 -57.39 1.08
CA PHE A 7 -30.99 -56.10 0.54
C PHE A 7 -30.04 -55.44 1.55
N VAL A 8 -28.75 -55.62 1.29
CA VAL A 8 -27.67 -54.82 1.85
C VAL A 8 -27.86 -53.41 1.29
N VAL A 9 -28.31 -52.47 2.13
CA VAL A 9 -28.22 -51.05 1.79
C VAL A 9 -26.76 -50.67 1.98
N SER A 10 -26.05 -50.63 0.85
CA SER A 10 -24.69 -50.12 0.74
C SER A 10 -24.64 -48.68 1.25
N LEU A 11 -24.03 -48.53 2.43
CA LEU A 11 -23.54 -47.27 2.98
C LEU A 11 -22.42 -46.77 2.05
N LEU A 12 -22.79 -46.08 0.98
CA LEU A 12 -21.83 -45.38 0.14
C LEU A 12 -21.36 -44.13 0.89
N LEU A 13 -20.23 -44.31 1.57
CA LEU A 13 -19.27 -43.28 1.92
C LEU A 13 -19.11 -42.33 0.72
N LEU A 14 -19.81 -41.19 0.76
CA LEU A 14 -19.36 -40.00 0.05
C LEU A 14 -18.11 -39.53 0.79
N ALA A 15 -16.99 -40.17 0.44
CA ALA A 15 -15.69 -39.58 0.54
C ALA A 15 -15.80 -38.23 -0.16
N GLY A 16 -15.96 -37.18 0.64
CA GLY A 16 -15.67 -35.83 0.18
C GLY A 16 -14.27 -35.90 -0.39
N CYS A 17 -14.16 -35.75 -1.70
CA CYS A 17 -12.90 -35.39 -2.33
C CYS A 17 -12.49 -34.07 -1.70
N ALA A 18 -11.80 -34.17 -0.56
CA ALA A 18 -10.93 -33.14 -0.07
C ALA A 18 -9.95 -32.92 -1.21
N SER A 19 -10.24 -31.91 -2.02
CA SER A 19 -9.26 -31.32 -2.89
C SER A 19 -8.18 -30.82 -1.95
N THR A 20 -7.16 -31.65 -1.76
CA THR A 20 -5.82 -31.25 -1.35
C THR A 20 -5.24 -30.41 -2.48
N GLY A 21 -5.89 -29.26 -2.74
CA GLY A 21 -5.22 -28.12 -3.29
C GLY A 21 -4.18 -27.77 -2.25
N ALA A 22 -2.97 -28.28 -2.43
CA ALA A 22 -1.78 -27.74 -1.81
C ALA A 22 -1.81 -26.25 -2.15
N LYS A 23 -2.36 -25.43 -1.25
CA LYS A 23 -2.02 -24.02 -1.19
C LYS A 23 -0.52 -24.07 -1.01
N LYS A 24 0.24 -23.87 -2.09
CA LYS A 24 1.62 -23.41 -1.99
C LYS A 24 1.50 -22.21 -1.07
N SER A 25 1.85 -22.40 0.20
CA SER A 25 1.97 -21.31 1.15
C SER A 25 3.00 -20.42 0.50
N TYR A 26 2.53 -19.33 -0.11
CA TYR A 26 3.38 -18.30 -0.64
C TYR A 26 4.05 -17.75 0.61
N LYS A 27 5.21 -18.30 0.99
CA LYS A 27 5.98 -17.76 2.11
C LYS A 27 6.25 -16.32 1.69
N PRO A 28 5.73 -15.32 2.43
CA PRO A 28 5.96 -13.94 2.06
C PRO A 28 7.47 -13.73 2.08
N VAL A 29 8.05 -13.47 0.91
CA VAL A 29 9.43 -13.03 0.81
C VAL A 29 9.50 -11.69 1.53
N LYS A 30 10.26 -11.63 2.61
CA LYS A 30 10.53 -10.37 3.29
C LYS A 30 11.41 -9.56 2.33
N LYS A 31 10.99 -8.33 2.01
CA LYS A 31 11.68 -7.47 1.03
C LYS A 31 12.41 -6.34 1.73
N ILE A 32 13.60 -5.99 1.23
CA ILE A 32 14.31 -4.75 1.57
C ILE A 32 14.23 -3.84 0.35
N TYR A 33 13.98 -2.56 0.59
CA TYR A 33 13.95 -1.52 -0.43
C TYR A 33 15.17 -0.62 -0.23
N GLU A 34 16.06 -0.61 -1.21
CA GLU A 34 17.23 0.25 -1.23
C GLU A 34 17.03 1.34 -2.28
N THR A 35 17.17 2.60 -1.90
CA THR A 35 17.05 3.71 -2.84
C THR A 35 18.45 4.23 -3.18
N ILE A 36 18.79 4.20 -4.46
CA ILE A 36 20.04 4.71 -4.98
C ILE A 36 19.84 6.17 -5.39
N GLN A 37 20.77 7.00 -4.96
CA GLN A 37 20.84 8.43 -5.20
C GLN A 37 21.94 8.71 -6.22
N PHE A 38 21.70 9.65 -7.12
CA PHE A 38 22.74 10.21 -7.97
C PHE A 38 23.24 11.53 -7.36
N ASN A 39 24.56 11.70 -7.32
CA ASN A 39 25.24 12.95 -7.01
C ASN A 39 26.29 13.25 -8.10
N PRO A 40 26.41 14.49 -8.60
CA PRO A 40 27.32 14.80 -9.71
C PRO A 40 28.80 14.53 -9.44
N VAL A 41 29.23 14.53 -8.18
CA VAL A 41 30.62 14.30 -7.77
C VAL A 41 30.86 12.83 -7.45
N LEU A 42 29.92 12.19 -6.76
CA LEU A 42 30.08 10.83 -6.23
C LEU A 42 29.50 9.73 -7.13
N GLY A 43 28.70 10.09 -8.13
CA GLY A 43 27.99 9.15 -8.98
C GLY A 43 26.78 8.53 -8.27
N GLU A 44 26.52 7.25 -8.54
CA GLU A 44 25.40 6.50 -7.96
C GLU A 44 25.80 5.92 -6.60
N ILE A 45 25.13 6.36 -5.53
CA ILE A 45 25.38 5.88 -4.17
C ILE A 45 24.09 5.45 -3.47
N PRO A 46 24.11 4.45 -2.58
CA PRO A 46 22.95 4.08 -1.79
C PRO A 46 22.62 5.12 -0.71
N SER A 47 21.39 5.12 -0.22
CA SER A 47 20.91 6.06 0.81
C SER A 47 21.51 5.85 2.21
N ASP A 48 22.33 4.82 2.41
CA ASP A 48 23.11 4.58 3.63
C ASP A 48 24.58 5.01 3.50
N HIS A 49 24.98 5.55 2.34
CA HIS A 49 26.33 6.07 2.13
C HIS A 49 26.61 7.29 3.06
N PRO A 50 27.79 7.39 3.69
CA PRO A 50 28.09 8.43 4.68
C PRO A 50 27.84 9.87 4.21
N GLU A 51 28.22 10.21 2.98
CA GLU A 51 27.99 11.54 2.41
C GLU A 51 26.50 11.88 2.24
N TYR A 52 25.67 10.88 1.90
CA TYR A 52 24.24 11.07 1.85
C TYR A 52 23.66 11.29 3.25
N LEU A 53 24.07 10.48 4.23
CA LEU A 53 23.61 10.60 5.62
C LEU A 53 24.00 11.95 6.23
N LYS A 54 25.21 12.43 5.95
CA LYS A 54 25.67 13.76 6.37
C LYS A 54 24.80 14.85 5.76
N ALA A 55 24.59 14.84 4.45
CA ALA A 55 23.73 15.80 3.77
C ALA A 55 22.28 15.77 4.26
N SER A 56 21.75 14.56 4.49
CA SER A 56 20.42 14.34 5.10
C SER A 56 20.32 14.99 6.46
N GLY A 57 21.30 14.79 7.34
CA GLY A 57 21.33 15.40 8.67
C GLY A 57 21.45 16.93 8.63
N GLU A 58 22.24 17.48 7.71
CA GLU A 58 22.35 18.94 7.51
C GLU A 58 21.02 19.55 7.03
N CYS A 59 20.34 18.90 6.08
CA CYS A 59 19.02 19.34 5.61
C CYS A 59 17.96 19.20 6.71
N GLU A 60 17.96 18.09 7.46
CA GLU A 60 17.01 17.87 8.55
C GLU A 60 17.16 18.91 9.67
N SER A 61 18.39 19.14 10.13
CA SER A 61 18.67 20.10 11.21
C SER A 61 18.29 21.53 10.84
N THR A 62 18.35 21.89 9.56
CA THR A 62 17.96 23.21 9.07
C THR A 62 16.46 23.34 8.88
N VAL A 63 15.84 22.41 8.13
CA VAL A 63 14.43 22.49 7.75
C VAL A 63 13.50 22.32 8.95
N TYR A 64 13.86 21.46 9.90
CA TYR A 64 13.01 21.15 11.06
C TYR A 64 13.46 21.88 12.34
N ALA A 65 14.34 22.89 12.23
CA ALA A 65 14.93 23.61 13.37
C ALA A 65 13.86 24.22 14.31
N GLU A 66 12.84 24.85 13.73
CA GLU A 66 11.77 25.53 14.45
C GLU A 66 10.69 24.55 14.94
N GLY A 67 10.47 23.45 14.21
CA GLY A 67 9.44 22.45 14.48
C GLY A 67 8.03 22.92 14.14
N ILE A 68 7.05 22.03 14.30
CA ILE A 68 5.62 22.32 14.14
C ILE A 68 4.90 22.06 15.46
N GLN A 69 3.97 22.93 15.83
CA GLN A 69 3.05 22.67 16.93
C GLN A 69 1.94 21.71 16.48
N ILE A 70 1.88 20.53 17.10
CA ILE A 70 0.83 19.54 16.87
C ILE A 70 0.30 19.13 18.23
N ASN A 71 -1.00 19.36 18.46
CA ASN A 71 -1.66 19.00 19.73
C ASN A 71 -0.93 19.55 20.99
N GLY A 72 -0.34 20.75 20.89
CA GLY A 72 0.42 21.38 21.98
C GLY A 72 1.86 20.88 22.17
N GLU A 73 2.34 19.97 21.33
CA GLU A 73 3.73 19.51 21.29
C GLU A 73 4.48 20.15 20.12
N THR A 74 5.70 20.64 20.38
CA THR A 74 6.62 21.06 19.31
C THR A 74 7.37 19.85 18.75
N VAL A 75 7.02 19.44 17.54
CA VAL A 75 7.64 18.28 16.88
C VAL A 75 8.69 18.75 15.87
N LYS A 76 9.94 18.36 16.12
CA LYS A 76 11.10 18.63 15.22
C LYS A 76 11.61 17.40 14.49
N ASP A 77 11.11 16.21 14.84
CA ASP A 77 11.58 14.95 14.29
C ASP A 77 10.89 14.65 12.95
N ARG A 78 11.67 14.61 11.87
CA ARG A 78 11.18 14.30 10.52
C ARG A 78 10.46 12.96 10.45
N SER A 79 10.97 11.92 11.13
CA SER A 79 10.35 10.59 11.11
C SER A 79 8.97 10.60 11.74
N LYS A 80 8.80 11.34 12.84
CA LYS A 80 7.50 11.54 13.51
C LYS A 80 6.53 12.33 12.63
N LEU A 81 6.97 13.42 12.01
CA LEU A 81 6.14 14.21 11.09
C LEU A 81 5.72 13.40 9.86
N ASN A 82 6.64 12.63 9.27
CA ASN A 82 6.34 11.73 8.15
C ASN A 82 5.32 10.65 8.54
N LYS A 83 5.44 10.10 9.74
CA LYS A 83 4.48 9.11 10.26
C LYS A 83 3.08 9.73 10.36
N ILE A 84 2.96 10.93 10.94
CA ILE A 84 1.67 11.63 11.08
C ILE A 84 1.02 11.88 9.71
N SER A 85 1.74 12.44 8.73
CA SER A 85 1.19 12.69 7.39
C SER A 85 0.78 11.38 6.69
N THR A 86 1.58 10.31 6.82
CA THR A 86 1.27 8.99 6.22
C THR A 86 0.06 8.31 6.87
N GLU A 87 -0.07 8.41 8.19
CA GLU A 87 -1.22 7.85 8.93
C GLU A 87 -2.50 8.57 8.55
N HIS A 88 -2.50 9.90 8.53
CA HIS A 88 -3.65 10.70 8.09
C HIS A 88 -4.13 10.32 6.67
N MET A 89 -3.19 10.23 5.72
CA MET A 89 -3.50 9.80 4.36
C MET A 89 -4.07 8.37 4.31
N SER A 90 -3.46 7.44 5.05
CA SER A 90 -3.86 6.04 5.06
C SER A 90 -5.23 5.83 5.68
N GLU A 91 -5.56 6.56 6.75
CA GLU A 91 -6.88 6.53 7.39
C GLU A 91 -7.97 7.02 6.44
N TYR A 92 -7.74 8.14 5.75
CA TYR A 92 -8.66 8.65 4.74
C TYR A 92 -8.95 7.58 3.67
N ILE A 93 -7.90 7.03 3.04
CA ILE A 93 -8.05 6.05 1.94
C ILE A 93 -8.76 4.80 2.43
N LYS A 94 -8.39 4.30 3.62
CA LYS A 94 -8.99 3.10 4.22
C LYS A 94 -10.49 3.29 4.48
N ASN A 95 -10.89 4.44 5.06
CA ASN A 95 -12.29 4.74 5.34
C ASN A 95 -13.12 4.86 4.06
N ARG A 96 -12.58 5.49 3.00
CA ARG A 96 -13.25 5.57 1.70
C ARG A 96 -13.39 4.21 1.04
N LEU A 97 -12.32 3.41 1.05
CA LEU A 97 -12.33 2.05 0.51
C LEU A 97 -13.40 1.18 1.17
N TYR A 98 -13.51 1.21 2.50
CA TYR A 98 -14.55 0.43 3.18
C TYR A 98 -15.96 0.88 2.84
N LYS A 99 -16.21 2.20 2.79
CA LYS A 99 -17.52 2.74 2.41
C LYS A 99 -17.92 2.31 1.00
N ASP A 100 -17.02 2.40 0.04
CA ASP A 100 -17.31 2.06 -1.34
C ASP A 100 -17.47 0.53 -1.52
N LEU A 101 -16.72 -0.29 -0.78
CA LEU A 101 -16.91 -1.73 -0.74
C LEU A 101 -18.26 -2.13 -0.12
N ASP A 102 -18.69 -1.46 0.95
CA ASP A 102 -19.98 -1.69 1.59
C ASP A 102 -21.15 -1.34 0.67
N ILE A 103 -21.11 -0.16 0.02
CA ILE A 103 -22.11 0.25 -0.97
C ILE A 103 -22.17 -0.75 -2.14
N ASN A 104 -21.02 -1.20 -2.65
CA ASN A 104 -20.98 -2.20 -3.71
C ASN A 104 -21.54 -3.55 -3.23
N GLY A 105 -21.20 -3.99 -2.01
CA GLY A 105 -21.75 -5.19 -1.39
C GLY A 105 -23.28 -5.15 -1.29
N ALA A 106 -23.84 -4.02 -0.83
CA ALA A 106 -25.29 -3.80 -0.78
C ALA A 106 -25.95 -3.84 -2.18
N TYR A 107 -25.34 -3.20 -3.18
CA TYR A 107 -25.80 -3.25 -4.57
C TYR A 107 -25.81 -4.67 -5.14
N HIS A 108 -24.76 -5.46 -4.87
CA HIS A 108 -24.68 -6.85 -5.30
C HIS A 108 -25.68 -7.74 -4.55
N GLY A 109 -25.90 -7.51 -3.26
CA GLY A 109 -26.94 -8.19 -2.48
C GLY A 109 -28.33 -7.92 -3.04
N ALA A 110 -28.64 -6.67 -3.37
CA ALA A 110 -29.90 -6.29 -4.00
C ALA A 110 -30.05 -6.90 -5.41
N SER A 111 -28.99 -6.87 -6.22
CA SER A 111 -28.99 -7.47 -7.56
C SER A 111 -29.18 -8.98 -7.50
N ALA A 112 -28.51 -9.67 -6.56
CA ALA A 112 -28.68 -11.10 -6.32
C ALA A 112 -30.11 -11.44 -5.89
N ALA A 113 -30.71 -10.63 -5.01
CA ALA A 113 -32.10 -10.80 -4.60
C ALA A 113 -33.06 -10.66 -5.80
N VAL A 114 -32.86 -9.65 -6.66
CA VAL A 114 -33.64 -9.48 -7.89
C VAL A 114 -33.43 -10.65 -8.85
N SER A 115 -32.19 -11.13 -9.04
CA SER A 115 -31.90 -12.28 -9.91
C SER A 115 -32.56 -13.57 -9.41
N VAL A 116 -32.56 -13.83 -8.10
CA VAL A 116 -33.28 -14.97 -7.50
C VAL A 116 -34.78 -14.84 -7.74
N THR A 117 -35.32 -13.62 -7.63
CA THR A 117 -36.78 -13.39 -7.73
C THR A 117 -37.28 -13.37 -9.18
N THR A 118 -36.47 -12.91 -10.13
CA THR A 118 -36.89 -12.63 -11.51
C THR A 118 -36.27 -13.55 -12.56
N GLY A 119 -35.27 -14.37 -12.19
CA GLY A 119 -34.57 -15.26 -13.11
C GLY A 119 -33.58 -14.56 -14.07
N ASN A 120 -33.49 -13.22 -14.04
CA ASN A 120 -32.58 -12.46 -14.89
C ASN A 120 -31.20 -12.30 -14.22
N TYR A 121 -30.19 -12.95 -14.79
CA TYR A 121 -28.78 -12.80 -14.45
C TYR A 121 -28.09 -11.87 -15.44
N THR A 122 -27.90 -10.60 -15.09
CA THR A 122 -27.00 -9.71 -15.81
C THR A 122 -25.92 -9.19 -14.86
N SER A 123 -24.95 -10.06 -14.56
CA SER A 123 -23.78 -9.72 -13.75
C SER A 123 -22.67 -9.12 -14.63
N SER A 124 -22.87 -7.88 -15.09
CA SER A 124 -21.76 -7.08 -15.59
C SER A 124 -21.51 -5.95 -14.59
N TYR A 125 -20.27 -5.82 -14.12
CA TYR A 125 -19.90 -4.59 -13.42
C TYR A 125 -20.15 -3.45 -14.41
N SER A 126 -21.12 -2.60 -14.12
CA SER A 126 -21.14 -1.30 -14.78
C SER A 126 -19.82 -0.61 -14.42
N SER A 127 -19.24 0.17 -15.32
CA SER A 127 -18.04 0.97 -15.01
C SER A 127 -18.20 1.84 -13.76
N LYS A 128 -19.46 2.15 -13.38
CA LYS A 128 -19.84 2.90 -12.18
C LYS A 128 -19.78 2.10 -10.87
N SER A 129 -19.78 0.77 -10.91
CA SER A 129 -19.75 -0.11 -9.72
C SER A 129 -18.41 -0.85 -9.54
N LYS A 130 -17.40 -0.53 -10.35
CA LYS A 130 -16.04 -1.02 -10.12
C LYS A 130 -15.43 -0.26 -8.93
N PRO A 131 -14.88 -0.96 -7.92
CA PRO A 131 -14.16 -0.29 -6.84
C PRO A 131 -13.03 0.57 -7.41
N LYS A 132 -12.90 1.80 -6.91
CA LYS A 132 -11.77 2.67 -7.24
C LYS A 132 -10.45 2.00 -6.84
N SER A 133 -9.40 2.23 -7.63
CA SER A 133 -8.06 1.74 -7.29
C SER A 133 -7.42 2.61 -6.19
N TYR A 134 -6.38 2.12 -5.53
CA TYR A 134 -5.60 2.92 -4.57
C TYR A 134 -5.10 4.24 -5.18
N SER A 135 -4.67 4.21 -6.45
CA SER A 135 -4.23 5.40 -7.19
C SER A 135 -5.34 6.43 -7.34
N ASP A 136 -6.59 6.00 -7.52
CA ASP A 136 -7.73 6.91 -7.64
C ASP A 136 -8.04 7.58 -6.30
N TYR A 137 -7.96 6.84 -5.18
CA TYR A 137 -8.13 7.42 -3.84
C TYR A 137 -6.98 8.37 -3.49
N MET A 138 -5.75 8.07 -3.91
CA MET A 138 -4.62 8.98 -3.74
C MET A 138 -4.86 10.31 -4.47
N LYS A 139 -5.35 10.27 -5.71
CA LYS A 139 -5.69 11.49 -6.46
C LYS A 139 -6.80 12.29 -5.77
N GLU A 140 -7.83 11.59 -5.28
CA GLU A 140 -8.91 12.22 -4.49
C GLU A 140 -8.33 12.89 -3.24
N TYR A 141 -7.54 12.18 -2.44
CA TYR A 141 -6.90 12.73 -1.23
C TYR A 141 -6.05 13.97 -1.52
N MET A 142 -5.23 13.94 -2.57
CA MET A 142 -4.37 15.07 -2.94
C MET A 142 -5.15 16.31 -3.38
N SER A 143 -6.41 16.16 -3.80
CA SER A 143 -7.29 17.27 -4.19
C SER A 143 -8.05 17.89 -3.03
N LEU A 144 -8.03 17.27 -1.84
CA LEU A 144 -8.78 17.76 -0.68
C LEU A 144 -8.04 18.87 0.04
N GLU A 145 -8.82 19.76 0.67
CA GLU A 145 -8.28 20.64 1.67
C GLU A 145 -7.80 19.84 2.89
N LYS A 146 -6.50 19.92 3.15
CA LYS A 146 -5.86 19.27 4.29
C LYS A 146 -5.97 20.12 5.56
N PRO A 147 -6.04 19.51 6.75
CA PRO A 147 -5.86 20.20 8.02
C PRO A 147 -4.56 21.03 8.04
N GLN A 148 -4.55 22.14 8.80
CA GLN A 148 -3.43 23.11 8.80
C GLN A 148 -2.09 22.48 9.20
N ASP A 149 -2.11 21.59 10.19
CA ASP A 149 -0.97 20.81 10.64
C ASP A 149 -0.42 19.90 9.53
N ILE A 150 -1.30 19.20 8.79
CA ILE A 150 -0.89 18.38 7.65
C ILE A 150 -0.30 19.25 6.52
N LYS A 151 -0.90 20.39 6.21
CA LYS A 151 -0.34 21.35 5.23
C LYS A 151 1.06 21.81 5.65
N ALA A 152 1.26 22.12 6.93
CA ALA A 152 2.57 22.53 7.45
C ALA A 152 3.60 21.40 7.39
N ILE A 153 3.21 20.16 7.70
CA ILE A 153 4.08 18.98 7.59
C ILE A 153 4.52 18.78 6.13
N ASP A 154 3.58 18.80 5.20
CA ASP A 154 3.84 18.60 3.77
C ASP A 154 4.81 19.69 3.25
N ALA A 155 4.64 20.95 3.67
CA ALA A 155 5.54 22.04 3.30
C ALA A 155 6.99 21.85 3.83
N LEU A 156 7.17 21.33 5.05
CA LEU A 156 8.50 20.99 5.55
C LEU A 156 9.10 19.79 4.79
N GLN A 157 8.29 18.79 4.45
CA GLN A 157 8.75 17.67 3.62
C GLN A 157 9.20 18.13 2.24
N GLU A 158 8.46 19.03 1.59
CA GLU A 158 8.85 19.65 0.32
C GLU A 158 10.15 20.44 0.46
N SER A 159 10.31 21.21 1.54
CA SER A 159 11.54 21.96 1.82
C SER A 159 12.75 21.04 2.02
N TYR A 160 12.57 19.92 2.73
CA TYR A 160 13.60 18.90 2.88
C TYR A 160 13.95 18.24 1.53
N ILE A 161 12.95 17.89 0.72
CA ILE A 161 13.14 17.32 -0.61
C ILE A 161 13.94 18.29 -1.49
N LYS A 162 13.60 19.58 -1.44
CA LYS A 162 14.31 20.63 -2.16
C LYS A 162 15.77 20.70 -1.72
N CYS A 163 16.04 20.78 -0.41
CA CYS A 163 17.40 20.78 0.12
C CYS A 163 18.21 19.58 -0.38
N MET A 164 17.65 18.37 -0.31
CA MET A 164 18.37 17.17 -0.74
C MET A 164 18.61 17.14 -2.26
N ARG A 165 17.60 17.46 -3.08
CA ARG A 165 17.66 17.26 -4.54
C ARG A 165 18.26 18.42 -5.32
N GLU A 166 18.10 19.63 -4.81
CA GLU A 166 18.55 20.86 -5.46
C GLU A 166 19.86 21.35 -4.84
N ASP A 167 19.89 21.53 -3.51
CA ASP A 167 21.06 22.12 -2.84
C ASP A 167 22.19 21.11 -2.67
N LYS A 168 21.88 19.92 -2.14
CA LYS A 168 22.84 18.82 -1.93
C LYS A 168 22.98 17.92 -3.15
N GLN A 169 22.13 18.11 -4.15
CA GLN A 169 22.15 17.40 -5.44
C GLN A 169 22.04 15.86 -5.33
N PHE A 170 21.52 15.34 -4.22
CA PHE A 170 21.18 13.92 -4.07
C PHE A 170 19.78 13.66 -4.61
N ARG A 171 19.72 13.05 -5.79
CA ARG A 171 18.47 12.77 -6.49
C ARG A 171 18.20 11.27 -6.53
N PRO A 172 17.06 10.78 -6.04
CA PRO A 172 16.75 9.36 -6.12
C PRO A 172 16.60 8.98 -7.60
N PHE A 173 17.36 7.97 -8.02
CA PHE A 173 17.45 7.54 -9.41
C PHE A 173 16.86 6.15 -9.64
N LYS A 174 17.03 5.23 -8.69
CA LYS A 174 16.45 3.89 -8.77
C LYS A 174 16.15 3.31 -7.40
N THR A 175 15.15 2.44 -7.31
CA THR A 175 14.86 1.62 -6.14
C THR A 175 15.14 0.16 -6.47
N ILE A 176 15.96 -0.49 -5.65
CA ILE A 176 16.26 -1.93 -5.75
C ILE A 176 15.47 -2.64 -4.67
N VAL A 177 14.67 -3.63 -5.08
CA VAL A 177 13.96 -4.52 -4.17
C VAL A 177 14.73 -5.80 -4.06
N LYS A 178 15.20 -6.13 -2.84
CA LYS A 178 15.97 -7.34 -2.56
C LYS A 178 15.20 -8.28 -1.64
N ASP A 179 15.46 -9.58 -1.77
CA ASP A 179 15.08 -10.54 -0.74
C ASP A 179 15.88 -10.23 0.54
N ALA A 180 15.19 -10.08 1.67
CA ALA A 180 15.82 -9.68 2.92
C ALA A 180 16.72 -10.75 3.54
N LYS A 181 16.56 -12.02 3.14
CA LYS A 181 17.36 -13.15 3.64
C LYS A 181 18.53 -13.45 2.72
N THR A 182 18.31 -13.49 1.41
CA THR A 182 19.36 -13.87 0.45
C THR A 182 20.12 -12.69 -0.10
N GLY A 183 19.55 -11.47 -0.03
CA GLY A 183 20.11 -10.28 -0.66
C GLY A 183 19.93 -10.25 -2.19
N GLU A 184 19.31 -11.28 -2.77
CA GLU A 184 19.09 -11.37 -4.21
C GLU A 184 18.16 -10.26 -4.68
N VAL A 185 18.51 -9.65 -5.82
CA VAL A 185 17.69 -8.62 -6.45
C VAL A 185 16.44 -9.27 -7.03
N ILE A 186 15.28 -8.87 -6.50
CA ILE A 186 13.96 -9.28 -6.99
C ILE A 186 13.54 -8.36 -8.14
N MET A 187 13.79 -7.06 -7.99
CA MET A 187 13.28 -6.06 -8.90
C MET A 187 14.12 -4.78 -8.85
N VAL A 188 14.25 -4.12 -10.00
CA VAL A 188 14.83 -2.78 -10.11
C VAL A 188 13.76 -1.87 -10.70
N HIS A 189 13.51 -0.76 -10.03
CA HIS A 189 12.64 0.31 -10.48
C HIS A 189 13.46 1.55 -10.76
N GLU A 190 13.61 1.89 -12.04
CA GLU A 190 14.15 3.19 -12.40
C GLU A 190 13.11 4.28 -12.14
N LEU A 191 13.52 5.31 -11.40
CA LEU A 191 12.72 6.49 -11.16
C LEU A 191 12.96 7.42 -12.35
N LYS A 192 11.91 7.67 -13.14
CA LYS A 192 12.01 8.54 -14.31
C LYS A 192 12.60 9.88 -13.90
N LYS A 193 13.62 10.33 -14.66
CA LYS A 193 14.32 11.61 -14.47
C LYS A 193 13.40 12.80 -14.64
#